data_AF-A0A1J7BP89-F1
#
_entry.id   AF-A0A1J7BP89-F1
#
_cell.length_a   1.000
_cell.length_b   1.000
_cell.length_c   1.000
_cell.angle_alpha   90.00
_cell.angle_beta   90.00
_cell.angle_gamma   90.00
#
_symmetry.space_group_name_H-M   'P 1'
#
loop_
_entity.id
_entity.type
_entity.pdbx_description
1 polymer ?
#
loop_
_entity_poly.entity_id
_entity_poly.type
_entity_poly.pdbx_seq_one_letter_code
_entity_poly.pdbx_strand_id
1 'polypeptide(L)'
;MKKIILSLIALAAISITSCSSDDQTADSQSLAKEQQVSNKTKKNALALCSSTSTSVLVNRWQAPSSVDANWTPVAAAIGGVNVQWEGIYGGSVRPAGNTDHWYVGTVDLNQTCADYDLWSGSIVVKNASGNVGTAPASDPYNVVGYNGSISGSSYGIGYYSYNITTHVMTPTRAIVIWKVTGTGLNSQSATDPATATEAYLVKVTGIAPGASSSTISYTWTQVK
;
A
#
# COMPACT_ATOMS: atom_id res chain seq x y z
N MET A 1 -43.24 -9.20 56.94
CA MET A 1 -42.34 -8.03 57.06
C MET A 1 -41.22 -8.26 56.05
N LYS A 2 -41.01 -7.54 54.95
CA LYS A 2 -41.04 -6.09 54.67
C LYS A 2 -41.69 -5.82 53.30
N LYS A 3 -42.32 -4.65 53.17
CA LYS A 3 -42.91 -4.05 51.97
C LYS A 3 -41.87 -3.15 51.28
N ILE A 4 -41.84 -3.09 49.94
CA ILE A 4 -41.41 -1.96 49.07
C ILE A 4 -42.11 -2.22 47.71
N ILE A 5 -43.31 -1.67 47.45
CA ILE A 5 -43.63 -0.38 46.79
C ILE A 5 -43.21 -0.31 45.31
N LEU A 6 -44.24 -0.32 44.44
CA LEU A 6 -44.27 -0.04 43.01
C LEU A 6 -43.70 1.36 42.67
N SER A 7 -43.11 1.49 41.48
CA SER A 7 -43.34 2.68 40.65
C SER A 7 -43.24 2.34 39.17
N LEU A 8 -44.37 2.49 38.47
CA LEU A 8 -44.50 2.49 37.01
C LEU A 8 -43.96 3.83 36.49
N ILE A 9 -42.96 3.80 35.62
CA ILE A 9 -42.61 4.98 34.81
C ILE A 9 -43.30 4.84 33.46
N ALA A 10 -44.15 5.83 33.19
CA ALA A 10 -45.05 5.92 32.07
C ALA A 10 -44.31 6.08 30.73
N LEU A 11 -44.88 5.43 29.73
CA LEU A 11 -44.58 5.58 28.32
C LEU A 11 -45.08 6.97 27.86
N ALA A 12 -44.17 7.91 27.63
CA ALA A 12 -44.52 9.17 26.97
C ALA A 12 -44.48 8.96 25.46
N ALA A 13 -45.66 8.78 24.87
CA ALA A 13 -45.86 8.92 23.44
C ALA A 13 -45.74 10.41 23.08
N ILE A 14 -44.70 10.76 22.31
CA ILE A 14 -44.62 12.08 21.68
C ILE A 14 -45.48 12.01 20.43
N SER A 15 -46.70 12.56 20.54
CA SER A 15 -47.53 12.93 19.41
C SER A 15 -46.85 14.06 18.64
N ILE A 16 -46.29 13.75 17.47
CA ILE A 16 -45.92 14.79 16.50
C ILE A 16 -47.16 15.04 15.65
N THR A 17 -47.90 16.07 16.04
CA THR A 17 -48.98 16.63 15.22
C THR A 17 -48.36 17.17 13.93
N SER A 18 -48.93 16.70 12.81
CA SER A 18 -48.73 17.24 11.48
C SER A 18 -48.94 18.75 11.45
N CYS A 19 -47.88 19.49 11.09
CA CYS A 19 -48.01 20.74 10.35
C CYS A 19 -47.56 20.45 8.92
N SER A 20 -48.55 20.16 8.08
CA SER A 20 -48.46 20.31 6.63
C SER A 20 -48.08 21.74 6.31
N SER A 21 -46.89 21.93 5.73
CA SER A 21 -46.60 23.02 4.82
C SER A 21 -45.56 22.48 3.84
N ASP A 22 -45.91 22.55 2.55
CA ASP A 22 -45.12 22.12 1.42
C ASP A 22 -43.70 22.75 1.42
N ASP A 23 -42.80 22.11 0.69
CA ASP A 23 -41.35 22.37 0.53
C ASP A 23 -40.43 21.76 1.59
N GLN A 24 -40.14 20.45 1.48
CA GLN A 24 -38.78 19.89 1.70
C GLN A 24 -38.69 18.43 1.16
N THR A 25 -38.63 18.23 -0.15
CA THR A 25 -38.22 16.94 -0.77
C THR A 25 -36.79 16.95 -1.31
N ALA A 26 -36.05 18.07 -1.18
CA ALA A 26 -34.69 18.17 -1.70
C ALA A 26 -33.61 17.54 -0.79
N ASP A 27 -33.76 17.59 0.55
CA ASP A 27 -32.71 17.12 1.47
C ASP A 27 -32.70 15.60 1.69
N SER A 28 -33.85 14.92 1.57
CA SER A 28 -33.92 13.47 1.72
C SER A 28 -33.36 12.70 0.52
N GLN A 29 -33.30 13.33 -0.67
CA GLN A 29 -32.64 12.73 -1.84
C GLN A 29 -31.12 12.91 -1.82
N SER A 30 -30.61 13.95 -1.14
CA SER A 30 -29.17 14.16 -0.92
C SER A 30 -28.59 13.05 -0.05
N LEU A 31 -29.20 12.81 1.11
CA LEU A 31 -28.77 11.78 2.07
C LEU A 31 -28.95 10.36 1.52
N ALA A 32 -30.04 10.10 0.78
CA ALA A 32 -30.24 8.79 0.14
C ALA A 32 -29.22 8.52 -0.98
N LYS A 33 -28.85 9.54 -1.77
CA LYS A 33 -27.79 9.41 -2.79
C LYS A 33 -26.42 9.21 -2.14
N GLU A 34 -26.07 9.96 -1.10
CA GLU A 34 -24.80 9.76 -0.38
C GLU A 34 -24.71 8.37 0.25
N GLN A 35 -25.79 7.86 0.84
CA GLN A 35 -25.81 6.55 1.47
C GLN A 35 -25.80 5.40 0.44
N GLN A 36 -26.42 5.59 -0.73
CA GLN A 36 -26.40 4.62 -1.82
C GLN A 36 -25.06 4.62 -2.58
N VAL A 37 -24.41 5.78 -2.73
CA VAL A 37 -23.03 5.90 -3.24
C VAL A 37 -22.05 5.29 -2.24
N SER A 38 -22.16 5.59 -0.95
CA SER A 38 -21.33 5.00 0.12
C SER A 38 -21.44 3.47 0.15
N ASN A 39 -22.64 2.91 0.05
CA ASN A 39 -22.83 1.45 0.03
C ASN A 39 -22.30 0.79 -1.24
N LYS A 40 -22.41 1.45 -2.41
CA LYS A 40 -21.88 0.92 -3.68
C LYS A 40 -20.35 0.98 -3.71
N THR A 41 -19.76 2.06 -3.23
CA THR A 41 -18.30 2.21 -3.06
C THR A 41 -17.76 1.19 -2.04
N LYS A 42 -18.40 1.03 -0.88
CA LYS A 42 -18.01 0.02 0.12
C LYS A 42 -18.09 -1.41 -0.40
N LYS A 43 -19.13 -1.74 -1.18
CA LYS A 43 -19.28 -3.07 -1.77
C LYS A 43 -18.20 -3.37 -2.81
N ASN A 44 -17.79 -2.38 -3.60
CA ASN A 44 -16.68 -2.53 -4.54
C ASN A 44 -15.31 -2.59 -3.82
N ALA A 45 -15.11 -1.79 -2.77
CA ALA A 45 -13.91 -1.86 -1.94
C ALA A 45 -13.75 -3.28 -1.36
N LEU A 46 -14.81 -3.85 -0.78
CA LEU A 46 -14.81 -5.23 -0.23
C LEU A 46 -14.40 -6.30 -1.24
N ALA A 47 -14.74 -6.15 -2.53
CA ALA A 47 -14.34 -7.09 -3.58
C ALA A 47 -12.85 -6.99 -3.94
N LEU A 48 -12.25 -5.80 -3.82
CA LEU A 48 -10.82 -5.56 -4.04
C LEU A 48 -9.98 -6.02 -2.84
N CYS A 49 -10.57 -6.11 -1.65
CA CYS A 49 -9.86 -6.40 -0.40
C CYS A 49 -9.42 -7.85 -0.16
N SER A 50 -9.51 -8.73 -1.15
CA SER A 50 -8.92 -10.07 -1.02
C SER A 50 -7.40 -9.98 -1.06
N SER A 51 -6.72 -10.42 0.00
CA SER A 51 -5.26 -10.51 0.04
C SER A 51 -4.76 -11.83 -0.54
N THR A 52 -3.76 -11.75 -1.41
CA THR A 52 -3.00 -12.91 -1.89
C THR A 52 -1.66 -12.96 -1.19
N SER A 53 -1.34 -14.11 -0.58
CA SER A 53 -0.04 -14.35 0.07
C SER A 53 0.86 -15.15 -0.86
N THR A 54 2.13 -14.77 -0.95
CA THR A 54 3.13 -15.48 -1.76
C THR A 54 4.54 -15.19 -1.24
N SER A 55 5.53 -15.79 -1.90
CA SER A 55 6.94 -15.55 -1.63
C SER A 55 7.77 -15.68 -2.90
N VAL A 56 8.91 -15.02 -2.93
CA VAL A 56 9.96 -15.19 -3.94
C VAL A 56 11.26 -15.62 -3.30
N LEU A 57 12.03 -16.44 -4.02
CA LEU A 57 13.39 -16.81 -3.65
C LEU A 57 14.36 -16.07 -4.56
N VAL A 58 15.23 -15.26 -3.98
CA VAL A 58 16.25 -14.50 -4.70
C VAL A 58 17.62 -15.09 -4.39
N ASN A 59 18.39 -15.42 -5.43
CA ASN A 59 19.69 -16.04 -5.28
C ASN A 59 20.81 -14.99 -5.35
N ARG A 60 21.85 -15.20 -4.54
CA ARG A 60 23.09 -14.44 -4.62
C ARG A 60 24.08 -15.21 -5.49
N TRP A 61 24.55 -14.59 -6.56
CA TRP A 61 25.50 -15.23 -7.47
C TRP A 61 26.96 -14.99 -7.09
N GLN A 62 27.24 -13.97 -6.27
CA GLN A 62 28.59 -13.68 -5.75
C GLN A 62 28.57 -13.11 -4.32
N ALA A 63 29.59 -13.39 -3.51
CA ALA A 63 29.79 -12.71 -2.22
C ALA A 63 30.44 -11.32 -2.41
N PRO A 64 30.22 -10.34 -1.50
CA PRO A 64 29.44 -10.43 -0.26
C PRO A 64 27.94 -10.12 -0.45
N SER A 65 27.12 -10.45 0.55
CA SER A 65 25.67 -10.18 0.55
C SER A 65 25.30 -8.69 0.60
N SER A 66 26.23 -7.86 1.06
CA SER A 66 26.06 -6.42 1.27
C SER A 66 26.12 -5.59 -0.03
N VAL A 67 26.38 -6.23 -1.17
CA VAL A 67 26.42 -5.61 -2.49
C VAL A 67 25.13 -5.98 -3.22
N ASP A 68 24.45 -4.97 -3.76
CA ASP A 68 23.15 -5.10 -4.44
C ASP A 68 23.23 -5.90 -5.73
N ALA A 69 24.22 -5.60 -6.59
CA ALA A 69 24.43 -6.24 -7.88
C ALA A 69 24.81 -7.72 -7.79
N ASN A 70 25.17 -8.20 -6.59
CA ASN A 70 25.49 -9.60 -6.32
C ASN A 70 24.25 -10.51 -6.20
N TRP A 71 23.05 -9.93 -6.19
CA TRP A 71 21.78 -10.63 -6.14
C TRP A 71 21.17 -10.67 -7.54
N THR A 72 20.80 -11.87 -8.00
CA THR A 72 20.16 -12.06 -9.30
C THR A 72 18.71 -11.60 -9.20
N PRO A 73 18.27 -10.59 -9.97
CA PRO A 73 16.90 -10.12 -9.91
C PRO A 73 15.89 -11.22 -10.31
N VAL A 74 14.73 -11.22 -9.67
CA VAL A 74 13.67 -12.22 -9.89
C VAL A 74 12.38 -11.52 -10.26
N ALA A 75 11.83 -11.89 -11.42
CA ALA A 75 10.53 -11.42 -11.87
C ALA A 75 9.39 -12.08 -11.09
N ALA A 76 8.35 -11.32 -10.78
CA ALA A 76 7.11 -11.80 -10.17
C ALA A 76 5.92 -10.96 -10.67
N ALA A 77 4.71 -11.42 -10.37
CA ALA A 77 3.49 -10.68 -10.62
C ALA A 77 2.79 -10.32 -9.30
N ILE A 78 2.24 -9.11 -9.25
CA ILE A 78 1.40 -8.61 -8.16
C ILE A 78 0.11 -8.12 -8.82
N GLY A 79 -0.93 -8.95 -8.82
CA GLY A 79 -2.12 -8.70 -9.63
C GLY A 79 -1.75 -8.46 -11.10
N GLY A 80 -2.11 -7.29 -11.63
CA GLY A 80 -1.87 -6.86 -13.01
C GLY A 80 -0.49 -6.26 -13.29
N VAL A 81 0.39 -6.08 -12.30
CA VAL A 81 1.73 -5.51 -12.50
C VAL A 81 2.83 -6.56 -12.44
N ASN A 82 3.73 -6.54 -13.41
CA ASN A 82 4.99 -7.25 -13.37
C ASN A 82 6.01 -6.47 -12.53
N VAL A 83 6.64 -7.15 -11.59
CA VAL A 83 7.66 -6.57 -10.71
C VAL A 83 8.94 -7.37 -10.76
N GLN A 84 10.03 -6.74 -10.35
CA GLN A 84 11.33 -7.35 -10.18
C GLN A 84 11.79 -7.16 -8.73
N TRP A 85 12.06 -8.27 -8.04
CA TRP A 85 12.73 -8.30 -6.74
C TRP A 85 14.24 -8.32 -6.93
N GLU A 86 14.96 -7.44 -6.26
CA GLU A 86 16.37 -7.16 -6.50
C GLU A 86 17.07 -6.56 -5.27
N GLY A 87 18.33 -6.17 -5.44
CA GLY A 87 19.08 -5.46 -4.40
C GLY A 87 19.55 -6.36 -3.26
N ILE A 88 20.04 -5.74 -2.19
CA ILE A 88 20.62 -6.46 -1.04
C ILE A 88 19.58 -7.42 -0.45
N TYR A 89 19.95 -8.71 -0.39
CA TYR A 89 19.08 -9.83 0.02
C TYR A 89 17.79 -9.98 -0.81
N GLY A 90 17.75 -9.44 -2.04
CA GLY A 90 16.55 -9.40 -2.87
C GLY A 90 15.42 -8.55 -2.29
N GLY A 91 15.72 -7.72 -1.29
CA GLY A 91 14.72 -7.01 -0.51
C GLY A 91 14.16 -5.77 -1.21
N SER A 92 14.69 -5.34 -2.34
CA SER A 92 14.16 -4.21 -3.10
C SER A 92 13.16 -4.69 -4.15
N VAL A 93 12.18 -3.86 -4.50
CA VAL A 93 11.21 -4.16 -5.56
C VAL A 93 10.99 -2.94 -6.46
N ARG A 94 10.84 -3.20 -7.76
CA ARG A 94 10.42 -2.22 -8.76
C ARG A 94 9.40 -2.79 -9.73
N PRO A 95 8.48 -1.99 -10.28
CA PRO A 95 7.74 -2.36 -11.49
C PRO A 95 8.72 -2.51 -12.67
N ALA A 96 8.64 -3.61 -13.41
CA ALA A 96 9.55 -3.91 -14.53
C ALA A 96 8.87 -4.75 -15.62
N GLY A 97 9.20 -4.50 -16.89
CA GLY A 97 8.66 -5.28 -18.02
C GLY A 97 7.17 -5.07 -18.27
N ASN A 98 6.63 -3.91 -17.91
CA ASN A 98 5.23 -3.54 -18.14
C ASN A 98 5.09 -2.68 -19.40
N THR A 99 3.98 -2.84 -20.12
CA THR A 99 3.57 -1.93 -21.20
C THR A 99 2.97 -0.63 -20.65
N ASP A 100 2.31 -0.72 -19.50
CA ASP A 100 1.73 0.41 -18.77
C ASP A 100 2.76 1.12 -17.87
N HIS A 101 2.43 2.34 -17.45
CA HIS A 101 3.28 3.12 -16.56
C HIS A 101 2.94 2.87 -15.10
N TRP A 102 3.81 2.13 -14.43
CA TRP A 102 3.71 1.78 -13.03
C TRP A 102 4.75 2.50 -12.20
N TYR A 103 4.36 2.94 -11.02
CA TYR A 103 5.19 3.67 -10.07
C TYR A 103 5.07 3.06 -8.70
N VAL A 104 6.03 3.36 -7.83
CA VAL A 104 6.10 2.77 -6.51
C VAL A 104 6.39 3.82 -5.43
N GLY A 105 5.98 3.52 -4.22
CA GLY A 105 6.14 4.36 -3.05
C GLY A 105 5.90 3.57 -1.78
N THR A 106 5.87 4.27 -0.66
CA THR A 106 5.64 3.64 0.64
C THR A 106 4.56 4.36 1.43
N VAL A 107 3.84 3.61 2.25
CA VAL A 107 2.81 4.12 3.15
C VAL A 107 2.94 3.41 4.50
N ASP A 108 2.25 3.88 5.53
CA ASP A 108 2.33 3.27 6.85
C ASP A 108 1.91 1.80 6.83
N LEU A 109 2.60 0.95 7.60
CA LEU A 109 2.43 -0.50 7.55
C LEU A 109 1.03 -0.96 8.00
N ASN A 110 0.34 -0.15 8.81
CA ASN A 110 -1.01 -0.39 9.29
C ASN A 110 -2.09 -0.03 8.24
N GLN A 111 -1.73 0.55 7.08
CA GLN A 111 -2.71 0.80 6.03
C GLN A 111 -3.37 -0.49 5.58
N THR A 112 -4.65 -0.43 5.29
CA THR A 112 -5.44 -1.59 4.89
C THR A 112 -6.06 -1.34 3.53
N CYS A 113 -6.77 -2.33 3.00
CA CYS A 113 -7.70 -2.10 1.92
C CYS A 113 -8.93 -1.34 2.46
N ALA A 114 -8.72 -0.08 2.81
CA ALA A 114 -9.76 0.92 2.99
C ALA A 114 -9.78 1.80 1.73
N ASP A 115 -10.86 2.57 1.52
CA ASP A 115 -11.04 3.46 0.36
C ASP A 115 -9.73 4.18 0.00
N TYR A 116 -9.05 3.71 -1.05
CA TYR A 116 -7.71 4.17 -1.48
C TYR A 116 -7.66 5.69 -1.60
N ASP A 117 -8.74 6.27 -2.10
CA ASP A 117 -8.89 7.71 -2.30
C ASP A 117 -8.79 8.52 -1.00
N LEU A 118 -9.02 7.92 0.18
CA LEU A 118 -8.90 8.59 1.48
C LEU A 118 -7.45 8.70 1.98
N TRP A 119 -6.58 7.78 1.55
CA TRP A 119 -5.21 7.70 2.07
C TRP A 119 -4.13 7.75 1.00
N SER A 120 -4.48 7.77 -0.29
CA SER A 120 -3.52 7.86 -1.40
C SER A 120 -2.61 9.08 -1.31
N GLY A 121 -3.11 10.21 -0.77
CA GLY A 121 -2.31 11.41 -0.50
C GLY A 121 -1.24 11.25 0.59
N SER A 122 -1.27 10.16 1.37
CA SER A 122 -0.24 9.84 2.37
C SER A 122 0.90 8.97 1.81
N ILE A 123 0.79 8.53 0.56
CA ILE A 123 1.82 7.72 -0.10
C ILE A 123 3.05 8.59 -0.35
N VAL A 124 4.19 8.17 0.19
CA VAL A 124 5.48 8.78 -0.08
C VAL A 124 6.01 8.21 -1.39
N VAL A 125 5.97 9.04 -2.44
CA VAL A 125 6.35 8.66 -3.82
C VAL A 125 7.86 8.49 -3.95
N LYS A 126 8.32 7.34 -4.47
CA LYS A 126 9.75 7.06 -4.65
C LYS A 126 10.47 8.07 -5.53
N ASN A 127 9.84 8.42 -6.65
CA ASN A 127 10.42 9.33 -7.64
C ASN A 127 10.29 10.81 -7.29
N ALA A 128 9.66 11.17 -6.16
CA ALA A 128 9.60 12.55 -5.74
C ALA A 128 11.00 13.07 -5.35
N SER A 129 11.18 14.38 -5.47
CA SER A 129 12.45 15.04 -5.13
C SER A 129 12.85 14.72 -3.68
N GLY A 130 14.11 14.28 -3.51
CA GLY A 130 14.66 13.86 -2.21
C GLY A 130 14.45 12.38 -1.85
N ASN A 131 13.60 11.64 -2.57
CA ASN A 131 13.23 10.26 -2.18
C ASN A 131 13.98 9.15 -2.95
N VAL A 132 14.63 9.48 -4.08
CA VAL A 132 15.19 8.50 -5.02
C VAL A 132 16.45 7.79 -4.46
N GLY A 133 17.32 8.53 -3.78
CA GLY A 133 18.64 8.02 -3.41
C GLY A 133 19.57 7.85 -4.62
N THR A 134 20.55 6.95 -4.50
CA THR A 134 21.58 6.65 -5.50
C THR A 134 21.69 5.16 -5.85
N ALA A 135 20.86 4.31 -5.24
CA ALA A 135 20.90 2.86 -5.38
C ALA A 135 19.56 2.29 -5.90
N PRO A 136 19.62 1.25 -6.77
CA PRO A 136 20.82 0.69 -7.38
C PRO A 136 21.46 1.68 -8.38
N ALA A 137 22.78 1.59 -8.55
CA ALA A 137 23.55 2.59 -9.29
C ALA A 137 23.18 2.69 -10.78
N SER A 138 22.67 1.61 -11.38
CA SER A 138 22.25 1.58 -12.78
C SER A 138 20.95 2.35 -13.03
N ASP A 139 20.02 2.31 -12.07
CA ASP A 139 18.73 3.00 -12.15
C ASP A 139 18.09 3.09 -10.76
N PRO A 140 18.22 4.22 -10.04
CA PRO A 140 17.70 4.36 -8.68
C PRO A 140 16.20 4.71 -8.63
N TYR A 141 15.56 4.92 -9.79
CA TYR A 141 14.16 5.29 -9.87
C TYR A 141 13.24 4.07 -9.76
N ASN A 142 12.01 4.32 -9.31
CA ASN A 142 10.95 3.33 -9.21
C ASN A 142 11.31 2.05 -8.44
N VAL A 143 12.25 2.13 -7.49
CA VAL A 143 12.67 1.02 -6.63
C VAL A 143 12.54 1.34 -5.15
N VAL A 144 11.80 0.53 -4.41
CA VAL A 144 11.71 0.64 -2.94
C VAL A 144 12.34 -0.57 -2.29
N GLY A 145 13.21 -0.33 -1.31
CA GLY A 145 13.95 -1.38 -0.64
C GLY A 145 14.32 -0.96 0.77
N TYR A 146 15.63 -0.95 1.06
CA TYR A 146 16.14 -0.47 2.34
C TYR A 146 15.78 1.00 2.54
N ASN A 147 15.36 1.37 3.76
CA ASN A 147 15.06 2.75 4.08
C ASN A 147 16.33 3.51 4.50
N GLY A 148 16.81 4.41 3.65
CA GLY A 148 18.01 5.20 3.85
C GLY A 148 19.26 4.58 3.23
N SER A 149 20.39 4.62 3.95
CA SER A 149 21.67 4.13 3.46
C SER A 149 22.13 2.84 4.14
N ILE A 150 22.65 1.91 3.34
CA ILE A 150 23.26 0.65 3.78
C ILE A 150 24.48 0.36 2.90
N SER A 151 25.57 -0.12 3.51
CA SER A 151 26.80 -0.51 2.79
C SER A 151 27.41 0.60 1.89
N GLY A 152 27.21 1.87 2.24
CA GLY A 152 27.73 3.01 1.47
C GLY A 152 26.82 3.49 0.32
N SER A 153 25.67 2.84 0.10
CA SER A 153 24.71 3.18 -0.95
C SER A 153 23.41 3.71 -0.34
N SER A 154 22.86 4.78 -0.91
CA SER A 154 21.58 5.36 -0.45
C SER A 154 20.44 4.85 -1.32
N TYR A 155 19.44 4.25 -0.71
CA TYR A 155 18.19 3.85 -1.37
C TYR A 155 17.11 4.93 -1.24
N GLY A 156 17.40 6.08 -0.63
CA GLY A 156 16.40 7.11 -0.36
C GLY A 156 15.30 6.56 0.55
N ILE A 157 14.03 6.65 0.12
CA ILE A 157 12.93 6.01 0.86
C ILE A 157 12.93 4.49 0.64
N GLY A 158 12.53 3.76 1.66
CA GLY A 158 12.36 2.32 1.61
C GLY A 158 11.30 1.83 2.59
N TYR A 159 11.09 0.52 2.58
CA TYR A 159 10.05 -0.11 3.38
C TYR A 159 10.57 -0.99 4.51
N TYR A 160 11.87 -1.31 4.54
CA TYR A 160 12.48 -2.09 5.61
C TYR A 160 13.74 -1.41 6.17
N SER A 161 14.07 -1.75 7.41
CA SER A 161 15.36 -1.48 8.03
C SER A 161 16.16 -2.78 8.18
N TYR A 162 17.48 -2.66 8.35
CA TYR A 162 18.37 -3.79 8.58
C TYR A 162 19.28 -3.48 9.75
N ASN A 163 19.25 -4.36 10.74
CA ASN A 163 20.17 -4.30 11.86
C ASN A 163 21.45 -5.06 11.50
N ILE A 164 22.56 -4.34 11.35
CA ILE A 164 23.83 -4.94 10.94
C ILE A 164 24.45 -5.89 11.98
N THR A 165 24.10 -5.73 13.26
CA THR A 165 24.60 -6.58 14.35
C THR A 165 23.84 -7.89 14.43
N THR A 166 22.52 -7.86 14.26
CA THR A 166 21.67 -9.06 14.36
C THR A 166 21.34 -9.67 12.99
N HIS A 167 21.72 -9.00 11.90
CA HIS A 167 21.37 -9.34 10.53
C HIS A 167 19.85 -9.46 10.27
N VAL A 168 19.02 -8.81 11.11
CA VAL A 168 17.57 -8.85 10.99
C VAL A 168 17.08 -7.74 10.07
N MET A 169 16.30 -8.13 9.05
CA MET A 169 15.59 -7.21 8.16
C MET A 169 14.14 -7.07 8.63
N THR A 170 13.71 -5.84 8.91
CA THR A 170 12.39 -5.55 9.51
C THR A 170 11.59 -4.61 8.60
N PRO A 171 10.49 -5.08 7.98
CA PRO A 171 9.54 -4.20 7.31
C PRO A 171 8.94 -3.19 8.29
N THR A 172 8.99 -1.90 7.95
CA THR A 172 8.47 -0.78 8.76
C THR A 172 7.42 0.03 8.00
N ARG A 173 7.31 -0.14 6.69
CA ARG A 173 6.29 0.48 5.83
C ARG A 173 5.69 -0.56 4.89
N ALA A 174 4.49 -0.29 4.40
CA ALA A 174 3.92 -1.01 3.28
C ALA A 174 4.37 -0.36 1.97
N ILE A 175 4.36 -1.14 0.90
CA ILE A 175 4.69 -0.71 -0.46
C ILE A 175 3.38 -0.48 -1.20
N VAL A 176 3.31 0.60 -1.98
CA VAL A 176 2.18 0.83 -2.89
C VAL A 176 2.72 0.91 -4.31
N ILE A 177 2.10 0.15 -5.21
CA ILE A 177 2.40 0.14 -6.64
C ILE A 177 1.16 0.62 -7.37
N TRP A 178 1.26 1.68 -8.17
CA TRP A 178 0.10 2.26 -8.86
C TRP A 178 0.36 2.53 -10.33
N LYS A 179 -0.70 2.42 -11.13
CA LYS A 179 -0.71 2.65 -12.56
C LYS A 179 -1.26 4.03 -12.88
N VAL A 180 -0.53 4.76 -13.72
CA VAL A 180 -0.94 6.08 -14.22
C VAL A 180 -1.01 6.04 -15.74
N THR A 181 -1.96 6.77 -16.30
CA THR A 181 -2.07 7.00 -17.75
C THR A 181 -1.66 8.43 -18.09
N GLY A 182 -0.91 8.62 -19.17
CA GLY A 182 -0.50 9.95 -19.60
C GLY A 182 0.53 9.90 -20.72
N THR A 183 0.80 11.05 -21.33
CA THR A 183 1.82 11.20 -22.37
C THR A 183 3.16 11.61 -21.76
N GLY A 184 4.27 11.08 -22.28
CA GLY A 184 5.63 11.47 -21.84
C GLY A 184 6.08 10.87 -20.51
N LEU A 185 5.31 9.95 -19.94
CA LEU A 185 5.64 9.22 -18.72
C LEU A 185 6.78 8.22 -18.96
N ASN A 186 7.70 8.14 -18.00
CA ASN A 186 8.82 7.19 -18.02
C ASN A 186 9.16 6.71 -16.59
N SER A 187 10.14 5.82 -16.45
CA SER A 187 10.53 5.23 -15.16
C SER A 187 11.02 6.24 -14.11
N GLN A 188 11.38 7.46 -14.52
CA GLN A 188 11.89 8.52 -13.65
C GLN A 188 10.83 9.54 -13.26
N SER A 189 9.64 9.50 -13.88
CA SER A 189 8.58 10.47 -13.61
C SER A 189 8.09 10.37 -12.17
N ALA A 190 7.91 11.51 -11.51
CA ALA A 190 7.17 11.61 -10.26
C ALA A 190 5.69 11.78 -10.60
N THR A 191 4.84 10.88 -10.12
CA THR A 191 3.39 10.90 -10.40
C THR A 191 2.59 10.99 -9.12
N ASP A 192 1.35 11.48 -9.23
CA ASP A 192 0.42 11.59 -8.11
C ASP A 192 -0.36 10.28 -7.94
N PRO A 193 -0.19 9.55 -6.82
CA PRO A 193 -0.93 8.32 -6.54
C PRO A 193 -2.46 8.52 -6.53
N ALA A 194 -2.97 9.72 -6.26
CA ALA A 194 -4.42 9.98 -6.29
C ALA A 194 -5.01 9.84 -7.71
N THR A 195 -4.18 9.94 -8.75
CA THR A 195 -4.59 9.77 -10.15
C THR A 195 -4.54 8.32 -10.64
N ALA A 196 -4.27 7.38 -9.74
CA ALA A 196 -4.13 5.97 -10.08
C ALA A 196 -5.41 5.41 -10.74
N THR A 197 -5.19 4.72 -11.85
CA THR A 197 -6.24 3.92 -12.52
C THR A 197 -6.33 2.51 -11.97
N GLU A 198 -5.27 2.05 -11.31
CA GLU A 198 -5.13 0.75 -10.67
C GLU A 198 -4.03 0.84 -9.61
N ALA A 199 -4.19 0.17 -8.47
CA ALA A 199 -3.18 0.20 -7.42
C ALA A 199 -3.20 -1.04 -6.54
N TYR A 200 -2.02 -1.40 -6.03
CA TYR A 200 -1.79 -2.54 -5.16
C TYR A 200 -1.08 -2.12 -3.89
N LEU A 201 -1.63 -2.55 -2.75
CA LEU A 201 -0.97 -2.47 -1.44
C LEU A 201 -0.23 -3.78 -1.20
N VAL A 202 1.08 -3.69 -0.99
CA VAL A 202 1.97 -4.84 -0.77
C VAL A 202 2.59 -4.72 0.62
N LYS A 203 2.40 -5.75 1.44
CA LYS A 203 2.99 -5.86 2.76
C LYS A 203 3.98 -7.01 2.77
N VAL A 204 5.26 -6.69 2.87
CA VAL A 204 6.29 -7.69 3.09
C VAL A 204 6.17 -8.17 4.53
N THR A 205 5.96 -9.47 4.70
CA THR A 205 5.76 -10.12 6.01
C THR A 205 7.08 -10.67 6.56
N GLY A 206 8.08 -10.87 5.72
CA GLY A 206 9.42 -11.23 6.16
C GLY A 206 10.43 -11.27 5.02
N ILE A 207 11.68 -10.97 5.36
CA ILE A 207 12.85 -11.21 4.51
C ILE A 207 13.75 -12.14 5.31
N ALA A 208 13.91 -13.37 4.84
CA ALA A 208 14.72 -14.40 5.49
C ALA A 208 16.08 -14.50 4.76
N PRO A 209 17.10 -13.74 5.20
CA PRO A 209 18.41 -13.74 4.56
C PRO A 209 19.12 -15.07 4.84
N GLY A 210 19.54 -15.75 3.79
CA GLY A 210 20.45 -16.89 3.83
C GLY A 210 21.82 -16.52 3.26
N ALA A 211 22.77 -17.46 3.36
CA ALA A 211 24.13 -17.25 2.90
C ALA A 211 24.24 -17.06 1.38
N SER A 212 23.41 -17.77 0.60
CA SER A 212 23.45 -17.74 -0.88
C SER A 212 22.09 -17.47 -1.52
N SER A 213 21.05 -17.31 -0.71
CA SER A 213 19.70 -17.00 -1.18
C SER A 213 18.93 -16.31 -0.07
N SER A 214 17.84 -15.63 -0.43
CA SER A 214 16.95 -14.94 0.49
C SER A 214 15.51 -15.20 0.08
N THR A 215 14.64 -15.48 1.04
CA THR A 215 13.20 -15.63 0.77
C THR A 215 12.48 -14.38 1.22
N ILE A 216 11.73 -13.76 0.31
CA ILE A 216 10.88 -12.60 0.59
C ILE A 216 9.44 -13.06 0.58
N SER A 217 8.79 -13.00 1.73
CA SER A 217 7.37 -13.33 1.90
C SER A 217 6.55 -12.06 1.95
N TYR A 218 5.43 -12.03 1.24
CA TYR A 218 4.58 -10.84 1.17
C TYR A 218 3.11 -11.18 0.90
N THR A 219 2.24 -10.27 1.30
CA THR A 219 0.83 -10.25 0.94
C THR A 219 0.55 -9.04 0.08
N TRP A 220 -0.30 -9.18 -0.93
CA TRP A 220 -0.75 -8.05 -1.73
C TRP A 220 -2.27 -8.04 -1.89
N THR A 221 -2.83 -6.84 -2.03
CA THR A 221 -4.25 -6.59 -2.19
C THR A 221 -4.45 -5.50 -3.22
N GLN A 222 -5.40 -5.67 -4.13
CA GLN A 222 -5.80 -4.58 -5.02
C GLN A 222 -6.57 -3.54 -4.20
N VAL A 223 -6.23 -2.26 -4.34
CA VAL A 223 -6.86 -1.17 -3.59
C VAL A 223 -7.47 -0.10 -4.49
N LYS A 224 -7.17 -0.14 -5.79
CA LYS A 224 -7.77 0.69 -6.83
C LYS A 224 -7.95 -0.13 -8.11
#